data_AF-A0A5P9PIF5-F1
#
_entry.id   AF-A0A5P9PIF5-F1
#
_cell.length_a   1.000
_cell.length_b   1.000
_cell.length_c   1.000
_cell.angle_alpha   90.00
_cell.angle_beta   90.00
_cell.angle_gamma   90.00
#
_symmetry.space_group_name_H-M   'P 1'
#
loop_
_entity.id
_entity.type
_entity.pdbx_description
1 polymer ?
#
loop_
_entity_poly.entity_id
_entity_poly.type
_entity_poly.pdbx_seq_one_letter_code
_entity_poly.pdbx_strand_id
1 'polypeptide(L)'
;MGTERRTATEAEANALASGIRLRIIRLTFKEALTNKELAQRLGKDPATVLHHVRKLVDTGFLAPQPARRGNRGAKEIPYLSTGLSWNLQLDESEELGQASLEAYLAEVAETGTAKVEQTRLVVQLPEEEHAEFKRRLYGLLEEFAARPVDPGAERTAVYLALYPST
;
A
#
# COMPACT_ATOMS: atom_id res chain seq x y z
N MET A 1 -12.29 0.55 20.21
CA MET A 1 -13.34 1.10 19.31
C MET A 1 -12.63 1.44 18.02
N GLY A 2 -12.76 0.58 17.01
CA GLY A 2 -12.15 0.80 15.70
C GLY A 2 -12.71 2.09 15.12
N THR A 3 -11.84 3.00 14.71
CA THR A 3 -12.24 4.20 13.98
C THR A 3 -12.91 3.71 12.70
N GLU A 4 -14.22 3.94 12.56
CA GLU A 4 -14.95 3.59 11.35
C GLU A 4 -14.29 4.31 10.17
N ARG A 5 -13.62 3.54 9.30
CA ARG A 5 -12.90 4.09 8.15
C ARG A 5 -13.92 4.73 7.23
N ARG A 6 -13.63 5.94 6.75
CA ARG A 6 -14.53 6.56 5.76
C ARG A 6 -14.48 5.80 4.45
N THR A 7 -15.60 5.70 3.76
CA THR A 7 -15.65 5.20 2.38
C THR A 7 -14.75 6.06 1.48
N ALA A 8 -14.02 5.39 0.59
CA ALA A 8 -13.23 6.03 -0.44
C ALA A 8 -14.14 6.75 -1.44
N THR A 9 -13.72 7.92 -1.90
CA THR A 9 -14.32 8.54 -3.08
C THR A 9 -14.00 7.73 -4.33
N GLU A 10 -14.78 7.90 -5.39
CA GLU A 10 -14.49 7.26 -6.69
C GLU A 10 -13.09 7.61 -7.22
N ALA A 11 -12.64 8.86 -7.03
CA ALA A 11 -11.31 9.29 -7.41
C ALA A 11 -10.21 8.55 -6.63
N GLU A 12 -10.43 8.28 -5.34
CA GLU A 12 -9.51 7.53 -4.48
C GLU A 12 -9.50 6.04 -4.80
N ALA A 13 -10.65 5.42 -5.05
CA ALA A 13 -10.73 4.03 -5.52
C ALA A 13 -9.99 3.89 -6.86
N ASN A 14 -10.29 4.78 -7.81
CA ASN A 14 -9.56 4.88 -9.07
C ASN A 14 -8.08 5.24 -8.88
N ALA A 15 -7.68 5.82 -7.75
CA ALA A 15 -6.28 6.07 -7.38
C ALA A 15 -5.52 4.78 -7.04
N LEU A 16 -6.20 3.84 -6.39
CA LEU A 16 -5.63 2.61 -5.86
C LEU A 16 -5.73 1.42 -6.83
N ALA A 17 -6.61 1.48 -7.83
CA ALA A 17 -6.72 0.49 -8.92
C ALA A 17 -5.53 0.55 -9.89
N SER A 18 -4.30 0.36 -9.38
CA SER A 18 -3.06 0.22 -10.15
C SER A 18 -1.95 -0.29 -9.25
N GLY A 19 -1.36 -1.42 -9.61
CA GLY A 19 -0.27 -2.02 -8.85
C GLY A 19 0.93 -1.07 -8.66
N ILE A 20 1.28 -0.29 -9.69
CA ILE A 20 2.38 0.69 -9.61
C ILE A 20 2.09 1.78 -8.56
N ARG A 21 0.85 2.25 -8.45
CA ARG A 21 0.49 3.28 -7.47
C ARG A 21 0.53 2.75 -6.04
N LEU A 22 0.03 1.53 -5.81
CA LEU A 22 0.14 0.85 -4.52
C LEU A 22 1.62 0.63 -4.13
N ARG A 23 2.46 0.24 -5.09
CA ARG A 23 3.91 0.14 -4.94
C ARG A 23 4.55 1.47 -4.54
N ILE A 24 4.20 2.58 -5.20
CA ILE A 24 4.72 3.91 -4.86
C ILE A 24 4.34 4.29 -3.42
N ILE A 25 3.07 4.09 -3.02
CA ILE A 25 2.62 4.37 -1.64
C ILE A 25 3.48 3.61 -0.63
N ARG A 26 3.71 2.30 -0.83
CA ARG A 26 4.53 1.49 0.08
C ARG A 26 6.01 1.93 0.12
N LEU A 27 6.62 2.23 -1.02
CA LEU A 27 8.01 2.70 -1.09
C LEU A 27 8.21 4.02 -0.33
N THR A 28 7.22 4.91 -0.39
CA THR A 28 7.26 6.25 0.23
C THR A 28 6.77 6.28 1.68
N PHE A 29 6.60 5.12 2.32
CA PHE A 29 6.04 5.04 3.68
C PHE A 29 6.87 5.74 4.76
N LYS A 30 8.20 5.61 4.71
CA LYS A 30 9.13 6.23 5.69
C LYS A 30 10.15 7.15 5.04
N GLU A 31 10.50 6.90 3.79
CA GLU A 31 11.52 7.65 3.06
C GLU A 31 10.84 8.51 2.02
N ALA A 32 11.18 9.80 2.02
CA ALA A 32 10.67 10.73 1.02
C ALA A 32 11.41 10.52 -0.30
N LEU A 33 10.71 10.08 -1.35
CA LEU A 33 11.33 9.72 -2.63
C LEU A 33 10.93 10.67 -3.75
N THR A 34 11.89 11.04 -4.60
CA THR A 34 11.66 11.82 -5.82
C THR A 34 11.15 10.93 -6.96
N ASN A 35 10.59 11.54 -8.02
CA ASN A 35 10.17 10.80 -9.22
C ASN A 35 11.31 9.96 -9.83
N LYS A 36 12.54 10.48 -9.80
CA LYS A 36 13.72 9.78 -10.32
C LYS A 36 14.07 8.55 -9.49
N GLU A 37 14.06 8.68 -8.17
CA GLU A 37 14.33 7.59 -7.25
C GLU A 37 13.27 6.50 -7.29
N LEU A 38 11.99 6.89 -7.43
CA LEU A 38 10.88 5.98 -7.66
C LEU A 38 11.03 5.24 -8.99
N ALA A 39 11.33 5.95 -10.08
CA ALA A 39 11.56 5.38 -11.40
C ALA A 39 12.69 4.34 -11.39
N GLN A 40 13.80 4.64 -10.71
CA GLN A 40 14.91 3.72 -10.54
C GLN A 40 14.50 2.46 -9.76
N ARG A 41 13.82 2.61 -8.61
CA ARG A 41 13.39 1.46 -7.79
C ARG A 41 12.35 0.58 -8.50
N LEU A 42 11.47 1.19 -9.30
CA LEU A 42 10.40 0.48 -10.01
C LEU A 42 10.84 -0.07 -11.38
N GLY A 43 12.05 0.26 -11.86
CA GLY A 43 12.49 -0.07 -13.22
C GLY A 43 11.59 0.54 -14.30
N LYS A 44 11.11 1.77 -14.09
CA LYS A 44 10.22 2.50 -15.01
C LYS A 44 10.87 3.80 -15.48
N ASP A 45 10.33 4.39 -16.55
CA ASP A 45 10.77 5.71 -16.98
C ASP A 45 10.21 6.82 -16.06
N PRO A 46 10.94 7.95 -15.89
CA PRO A 46 10.49 9.04 -15.01
C PRO A 46 9.16 9.71 -15.40
N ALA A 47 8.80 9.74 -16.68
CA ALA A 47 7.54 10.34 -17.14
C ALA A 47 6.34 9.46 -16.74
N THR A 48 6.46 8.13 -16.87
CA THR A 48 5.46 7.18 -16.37
C THR A 48 5.27 7.32 -14.86
N VAL A 49 6.36 7.39 -14.08
CA VAL A 49 6.26 7.59 -12.63
C VAL A 49 5.62 8.93 -12.28
N LEU A 50 5.99 10.01 -12.98
CA LEU A 50 5.40 11.33 -12.76
C LEU A 50 3.87 11.32 -12.94
N HIS A 51 3.36 10.61 -13.95
CA HIS A 51 1.91 10.46 -14.15
C HIS A 51 1.23 9.84 -12.91
N HIS A 52 1.80 8.76 -12.37
CA HIS A 52 1.27 8.10 -11.18
C HIS A 52 1.37 8.96 -9.92
N VAL A 53 2.52 9.61 -9.71
CA VAL A 53 2.75 10.48 -8.56
C VAL A 53 1.78 11.66 -8.55
N ARG A 54 1.53 12.30 -9.69
CA ARG A 54 0.53 13.37 -9.80
C ARG A 54 -0.84 12.91 -9.32
N LYS A 55 -1.33 11.80 -9.87
CA LYS A 55 -2.63 11.25 -9.47
C LYS A 55 -2.70 10.93 -7.98
N LEU A 56 -1.63 10.42 -7.39
CA LEU A 56 -1.55 10.12 -5.95
C LEU A 56 -1.48 11.37 -5.07
N VAL A 57 -0.85 12.45 -5.54
CA VAL A 57 -0.84 13.74 -4.85
C VAL A 57 -2.23 14.39 -4.93
N ASP A 58 -2.83 14.40 -6.11
CA ASP A 58 -4.16 14.99 -6.35
C ASP A 58 -5.26 14.32 -5.51
N THR A 59 -5.06 13.04 -5.14
CA THR A 59 -5.97 12.25 -4.30
C THR A 59 -5.50 12.11 -2.85
N GLY A 60 -4.43 12.79 -2.45
CA GLY A 60 -3.98 12.87 -1.06
C GLY A 60 -3.26 11.63 -0.52
N PHE A 61 -2.91 10.65 -1.35
CA PHE A 61 -2.09 9.50 -0.93
C PHE A 61 -0.61 9.84 -0.77
N LEU A 62 -0.14 10.87 -1.48
CA LEU A 62 1.23 11.38 -1.36
C LEU A 62 1.23 12.87 -0.99
N ALA A 63 2.11 13.24 -0.08
CA ALA A 63 2.40 14.62 0.27
C ALA A 63 3.76 15.04 -0.29
N PRO A 64 3.86 16.13 -1.09
CA PRO A 64 5.14 16.68 -1.51
C PRO A 64 5.91 17.22 -0.30
N GLN A 65 7.22 17.00 -0.31
CA GLN A 65 8.14 17.43 0.73
C GLN A 65 8.96 18.63 0.25
N PRO A 66 9.69 19.33 1.15
CA PRO A 66 10.57 20.43 0.75
C PRO A 66 11.53 20.01 -0.38
N ALA A 67 11.61 20.85 -1.41
CA ALA A 67 12.47 20.57 -2.55
C ALA A 67 13.94 20.52 -2.13
N ARG A 68 14.69 19.60 -2.71
CA ARG A 68 16.13 19.45 -2.51
C ARG A 68 16.89 19.55 -3.83
N ARG A 69 18.20 19.82 -3.76
CA ARG A 69 19.07 19.84 -4.93
C ARG A 69 19.51 18.42 -5.26
N GLY A 70 19.15 17.96 -6.45
CA GLY A 70 19.64 16.72 -7.04
C GLY A 70 20.97 16.89 -7.77
N ASN A 71 21.38 15.85 -8.48
CA ASN A 71 22.60 15.86 -9.27
C ASN A 71 22.60 17.03 -10.27
N ARG A 72 23.76 17.69 -10.42
CA ARG A 72 23.94 18.86 -11.30
C ARG A 72 23.03 20.06 -10.97
N GLY A 73 22.51 20.13 -9.74
CA GLY A 73 21.75 21.29 -9.25
C GLY A 73 20.28 21.31 -9.66
N ALA A 74 19.75 20.22 -10.23
CA ALA A 74 18.33 20.12 -10.54
C ALA A 74 17.49 20.24 -9.25
N LYS A 75 16.38 20.98 -9.32
CA LYS A 75 15.41 21.05 -8.22
C LYS A 75 14.53 19.81 -8.27
N GLU A 76 14.57 18.99 -7.22
CA GLU A 76 13.80 17.75 -7.11
C GLU A 76 12.83 17.84 -5.92
N ILE A 77 11.60 17.37 -6.10
CA ILE A 77 10.57 17.32 -5.06
C ILE A 77 10.44 15.85 -4.62
N PRO A 78 10.74 15.51 -3.35
CA PRO A 78 10.46 14.19 -2.81
C PRO A 78 9.02 14.10 -2.28
N TYR A 79 8.49 12.88 -2.15
CA TYR A 79 7.11 12.59 -1.72
C TYR A 79 7.08 11.55 -0.61
N LEU A 80 6.20 11.73 0.38
CA LEU A 80 5.90 10.76 1.44
C LEU A 80 4.46 10.28 1.32
N SER A 81 4.22 9.01 1.66
CA SER A 81 2.85 8.52 1.80
C SER A 81 2.17 9.14 3.02
N THR A 82 0.88 9.40 2.92
CA THR A 82 0.07 9.99 4.01
C THR A 82 -0.54 8.94 4.94
N GLY A 83 -0.43 7.65 4.61
CA GLY A 83 -1.14 6.56 5.28
C GLY A 83 -2.62 6.46 4.92
N LEU A 84 -3.12 7.32 4.02
CA LEU A 84 -4.54 7.38 3.64
C LEU A 84 -5.08 6.04 3.13
N SER A 85 -4.28 5.27 2.37
CA SER A 85 -4.71 3.98 1.80
C SER A 85 -5.13 2.95 2.83
N TRP A 86 -4.63 3.03 4.07
CA TRP A 86 -5.07 2.15 5.16
C TRP A 86 -6.34 2.65 5.85
N ASN A 87 -6.62 3.96 5.80
CA ASN A 87 -7.70 4.62 6.52
C ASN A 87 -8.99 4.74 5.69
N LEU A 88 -9.00 4.21 4.47
CA LEU A 88 -10.17 4.17 3.60
C LEU A 88 -10.84 2.81 3.67
N GLN A 89 -12.17 2.82 3.71
CA GLN A 89 -12.97 1.67 3.33
C GLN A 89 -13.15 1.69 1.81
N LEU A 90 -12.69 0.65 1.14
CA LEU A 90 -12.79 0.50 -0.31
C LEU A 90 -13.89 -0.49 -0.62
N ASP A 91 -14.69 -0.19 -1.64
CA ASP A 91 -15.59 -1.18 -2.22
C ASP A 91 -14.76 -2.28 -2.90
N GLU A 92 -15.17 -3.53 -2.71
CA GLU A 92 -14.51 -4.68 -3.31
C GLU A 92 -14.80 -4.70 -4.83
N SER A 93 -13.92 -4.07 -5.63
CA SER A 93 -13.95 -4.13 -7.09
C SER A 93 -12.87 -5.10 -7.61
N GLU A 94 -13.14 -5.74 -8.75
CA GLU A 94 -12.21 -6.67 -9.40
C GLU A 94 -10.88 -5.98 -9.75
N GLU A 95 -10.93 -4.74 -10.26
CA GLU A 95 -9.75 -3.97 -10.65
C GLU A 95 -8.88 -3.62 -9.44
N LEU A 96 -9.51 -3.28 -8.30
CA LEU A 96 -8.80 -3.04 -7.03
C LEU A 96 -8.16 -4.32 -6.50
N GLY A 97 -8.88 -5.45 -6.55
CA GLY A 97 -8.38 -6.76 -6.18
C GLY A 97 -7.16 -7.16 -7.01
N GLN A 98 -7.25 -7.05 -8.34
CA GLN A 98 -6.17 -7.34 -9.28
C GLN A 98 -4.96 -6.43 -9.02
N ALA A 99 -5.16 -5.12 -8.90
CA ALA A 99 -4.08 -4.18 -8.61
C ALA A 99 -3.34 -4.51 -7.30
N SER A 100 -4.09 -4.91 -6.27
CA SER A 100 -3.54 -5.27 -4.96
C SER A 100 -2.70 -6.55 -5.04
N LEU A 101 -3.18 -7.56 -5.76
CA LEU A 101 -2.45 -8.81 -5.99
C LEU A 101 -1.18 -8.57 -6.82
N GLU A 102 -1.27 -7.80 -7.90
CA GLU A 102 -0.12 -7.43 -8.74
C GLU A 102 0.96 -6.71 -7.93
N ALA A 103 0.58 -5.74 -7.09
CA ALA A 103 1.51 -5.03 -6.23
C ALA A 103 2.21 -5.97 -5.23
N TYR A 104 1.45 -6.87 -4.60
CA TYR A 104 1.99 -7.88 -3.69
C TYR A 104 3.00 -8.79 -4.39
N LEU A 105 2.65 -9.35 -5.55
CA LEU A 105 3.54 -10.24 -6.31
C LEU A 105 4.82 -9.52 -6.74
N ALA A 106 4.74 -8.25 -7.14
CA ALA A 106 5.92 -7.44 -7.46
C ALA A 106 6.85 -7.24 -6.24
N GLU A 107 6.31 -7.05 -5.04
CA GLU A 107 7.10 -6.96 -3.80
C GLU A 107 7.75 -8.28 -3.40
N VAL A 108 7.03 -9.39 -3.53
CA VAL A 108 7.59 -10.72 -3.29
C VAL A 108 8.70 -11.03 -4.30
N ALA A 109 8.55 -10.63 -5.56
CA ALA A 109 9.58 -10.81 -6.58
C ALA A 109 10.88 -10.04 -6.25
N GLU A 110 10.79 -8.83 -5.68
CA GLU A 110 11.95 -8.06 -5.23
C GLU A 110 12.57 -8.61 -3.94
N THR A 111 11.73 -9.06 -3.00
CA THR A 111 12.17 -9.54 -1.68
C THR A 111 12.76 -10.95 -1.76
N GLY A 112 12.26 -11.77 -2.68
CA GLY A 112 12.53 -13.20 -2.77
C GLY A 112 11.66 -14.00 -1.81
N THR A 113 11.11 -15.13 -2.27
CA THR A 113 10.18 -15.97 -1.48
C THR A 113 10.79 -16.54 -0.20
N ALA A 114 12.11 -16.77 -0.16
CA ALA A 114 12.80 -17.29 1.01
C ALA A 114 12.75 -16.36 2.24
N LYS A 115 12.45 -15.06 2.04
CA LYS A 115 12.29 -14.07 3.12
C LYS A 115 10.82 -13.79 3.45
N VAL A 116 9.88 -14.43 2.75
CA VAL A 116 8.44 -14.24 2.99
C VAL A 116 7.96 -15.37 3.90
N GLU A 117 7.50 -15.01 5.09
CA GLU A 117 6.79 -15.93 5.96
C GLU A 117 5.36 -16.13 5.43
N GLN A 118 5.02 -17.37 5.06
CA GLN A 118 3.75 -17.68 4.40
C GLN A 118 3.01 -18.79 5.14
N THR A 119 1.72 -18.58 5.35
CA THR A 119 0.80 -19.58 5.89
C THR A 119 -0.26 -19.87 4.85
N ARG A 120 -0.50 -21.15 4.54
CA ARG A 120 -1.58 -21.61 3.65
C ARG A 120 -2.48 -22.56 4.43
N LEU A 121 -3.73 -22.16 4.61
CA LEU A 121 -4.70 -22.87 5.45
C LEU A 121 -6.08 -22.83 4.78
N VAL A 122 -6.84 -23.91 4.94
CA VAL A 122 -8.28 -23.95 4.67
C VAL A 122 -8.98 -24.19 6.02
N VAL A 123 -9.98 -23.37 6.32
CA VAL A 123 -10.88 -23.57 7.48
C VAL A 123 -12.29 -23.79 6.97
N GLN A 124 -13.03 -24.68 7.62
CA GLN A 124 -14.44 -24.93 7.34
C GLN A 124 -15.21 -24.66 8.63
N LEU A 125 -15.89 -23.52 8.69
CA LEU A 125 -16.54 -22.99 9.88
C LEU A 125 -18.01 -22.66 9.59
N PRO A 126 -18.92 -22.78 10.56
CA PRO A 126 -20.23 -22.14 10.50
C PRO A 126 -20.13 -20.63 10.27
N GLU A 127 -21.18 -20.01 9.72
CA GLU A 127 -21.18 -18.58 9.38
C GLU A 127 -20.81 -17.67 10.56
N GLU A 128 -21.34 -17.96 11.75
CA GLU A 128 -21.06 -17.16 12.96
C GLU A 128 -19.58 -17.22 13.36
N GLU A 129 -18.96 -18.39 13.27
CA GLU A 129 -17.54 -18.60 13.56
C GLU A 129 -16.65 -18.00 12.48
N HIS A 130 -17.06 -18.05 11.21
CA HIS A 130 -16.38 -17.39 10.11
C HIS A 130 -16.39 -15.86 10.28
N ALA A 131 -17.54 -15.28 10.68
CA ALA A 131 -17.65 -13.86 11.00
C ALA A 131 -16.77 -13.47 12.21
N GLU A 132 -16.71 -14.30 13.26
CA GLU A 132 -15.77 -14.12 14.36
C GLU A 132 -14.31 -14.13 13.88
N PHE A 133 -13.94 -15.12 13.08
CA PHE A 133 -12.59 -15.28 12.55
C PHE A 133 -12.14 -14.01 11.81
N LYS A 134 -12.97 -13.53 10.87
CA LYS A 134 -12.70 -12.27 10.15
C LYS A 134 -12.55 -11.10 11.11
N ARG A 135 -13.49 -10.93 12.04
CA ARG A 135 -13.47 -9.81 13.02
C ARG A 135 -12.18 -9.80 13.84
N ARG A 136 -11.74 -10.96 14.36
CA ARG A 136 -10.52 -11.07 15.17
C ARG A 136 -9.26 -10.80 14.34
N LEU A 137 -9.22 -11.32 13.12
CA LEU A 137 -8.10 -11.12 12.20
C LEU A 137 -7.92 -9.65 11.82
N TYR A 138 -8.98 -8.98 11.38
CA TYR A 138 -8.91 -7.54 11.06
C TYR A 138 -8.68 -6.68 12.30
N GLY A 139 -9.27 -7.04 13.44
CA GLY A 139 -9.04 -6.35 14.71
C GLY A 139 -7.57 -6.36 15.13
N LEU A 140 -6.86 -7.48 14.91
CA LEU A 140 -5.42 -7.57 15.15
C LEU A 140 -4.62 -6.64 14.22
N LEU A 141 -4.97 -6.61 12.93
CA LEU A 141 -4.32 -5.70 11.97
C LEU A 141 -4.53 -4.23 12.35
N GLU A 142 -5.74 -3.87 12.76
CA GLU A 142 -6.07 -2.53 13.24
C GLU A 142 -5.30 -2.15 14.50
N GLU A 143 -5.21 -3.07 15.46
CA GLU A 143 -4.48 -2.86 16.70
C GLU A 143 -3.03 -2.45 16.44
N PHE A 144 -2.33 -3.18 15.57
CA PHE A 144 -0.93 -2.90 15.26
C PHE A 144 -0.74 -1.69 14.34
N ALA A 145 -1.66 -1.46 13.40
CA ALA A 145 -1.60 -0.29 12.53
C ALA A 145 -1.83 1.03 13.27
N ALA A 146 -2.57 1.00 14.39
CA ALA A 146 -2.80 2.17 15.24
C ALA A 146 -1.61 2.52 16.16
N ARG A 147 -0.60 1.67 16.25
CA ARG A 147 0.58 1.93 17.10
C ARG A 147 1.48 2.99 16.47
N PRO A 148 2.15 3.83 17.28
CA PRO A 148 3.17 4.76 16.77
C PRO A 148 4.27 4.01 16.02
N VAL A 149 4.70 4.58 14.89
CA VAL A 149 5.82 4.03 14.12
C VAL A 149 7.13 4.30 14.88
N ASP A 150 7.85 3.23 15.22
CA ASP A 150 9.21 3.31 15.73
C ASP A 150 10.21 3.43 14.55
N PRO A 151 10.96 4.54 14.42
CA PRO A 151 11.96 4.70 13.37
C PRO A 151 13.11 3.69 13.42
N GLY A 152 13.36 3.05 14.56
CA GLY A 152 14.41 2.04 14.74
C GLY A 152 13.96 0.62 14.38
N ALA A 153 12.65 0.37 14.28
CA ALA A 153 12.13 -0.96 13.99
C ALA A 153 12.27 -1.36 12.50
N GLU A 154 12.45 -2.65 12.26
CA GLU A 154 12.32 -3.23 10.93
C GLU A 154 10.87 -3.15 10.44
N ARG A 155 10.70 -2.97 9.13
CA ARG A 155 9.35 -2.90 8.55
C ARG A 155 8.89 -4.27 8.12
N THR A 156 7.68 -4.62 8.56
CA THR A 156 6.96 -5.80 8.09
C THR A 156 5.82 -5.37 7.18
N ALA A 157 5.82 -5.85 5.94
CA ALA A 157 4.69 -5.68 5.04
C ALA A 157 3.73 -6.86 5.23
N VAL A 158 2.44 -6.55 5.45
CA VAL A 158 1.38 -7.57 5.54
C VAL A 158 0.47 -7.43 4.32
N TYR A 159 0.21 -8.55 3.65
CA TYR A 159 -0.84 -8.71 2.66
C TYR A 159 -1.67 -9.93 3.06
N LEU A 160 -2.98 -9.74 3.19
CA LEU A 160 -3.92 -10.77 3.61
C LEU A 160 -4.99 -10.90 2.53
N ALA A 161 -5.20 -12.12 2.06
CA ALA A 161 -6.29 -12.47 1.15
C ALA A 161 -7.11 -13.60 1.76
N LEU A 162 -8.43 -13.42 1.82
CA LEU A 162 -9.39 -14.46 2.15
C LEU A 162 -10.21 -14.73 0.90
N TYR A 163 -10.35 -15.99 0.52
CA TYR A 163 -11.07 -16.40 -0.68
C TYR A 163 -11.75 -17.75 -0.44
N PRO A 164 -12.84 -18.06 -1.15
CA PRO A 164 -13.45 -19.37 -1.11
C PRO A 164 -12.45 -20.45 -1.56
N SER A 165 -12.23 -21.47 -0.73
CA SER A 165 -11.53 -22.68 -1.15
C SER A 165 -12.51 -23.51 -1.98
N THR A 166 -12.31 -23.53 -3.30
CA THR A 166 -13.02 -24.45 -4.21
C THR A 166 -12.25 -25.75 -4.35
#